data_AF-A0A651HY51-F1
#
_entry.id   AF-A0A651HY51-F1
#
_cell.length_a   1.000
_cell.length_b   1.000
_cell.length_c   1.000
_cell.angle_alpha   90.00
_cell.angle_beta   90.00
_cell.angle_gamma   90.00
#
_symmetry.space_group_name_H-M   'P 1'
#
loop_
_entity.id
_entity.type
_entity.pdbx_description
1 polymer ?
#
loop_
_entity_poly.entity_id
_entity_poly.type
_entity_poly.pdbx_seq_one_letter_code
_entity_poly.pdbx_strand_id
1 'polypeptide(L)'
;MFSKACEYSIKAVIYLATRSEQNQRARLPEIAEAIGSPEAFTAKILQELARKKLLISVKGPKGGFELNGDADEISLYKIVEIMDGDSLFHGCALGFKKCSDVHPCPVHNKFKAIRDHLTGVLLTTSIKEAAGTVDEGQSFLTSLK
;
A
#
# COMPACT_ATOMS: atom_id res chain seq x y z
N MET A 1 2.98 11.32 7.22
CA MET A 1 2.83 11.16 5.76
C MET A 1 3.60 9.92 5.37
N PHE A 2 3.06 9.08 4.49
CA PHE A 2 3.68 7.80 4.13
C PHE A 2 5.01 8.00 3.40
N SER A 3 5.90 7.02 3.47
CA SER A 3 7.11 7.04 2.65
C SER A 3 6.76 6.94 1.17
N LYS A 4 7.66 7.39 0.29
CA LYS A 4 7.48 7.22 -1.15
C LYS A 4 7.40 5.74 -1.55
N ALA A 5 8.12 4.87 -0.84
CA ALA A 5 8.04 3.44 -1.07
C ALA A 5 6.62 2.92 -0.77
N CYS A 6 6.01 3.35 0.34
CA CYS A 6 4.64 3.00 0.69
C CYS A 6 3.62 3.57 -0.32
N GLU A 7 3.72 4.85 -0.69
CA GLU A 7 2.82 5.47 -1.67
C GLU A 7 2.82 4.71 -3.01
N TYR A 8 4.01 4.42 -3.57
CA TYR A 8 4.11 3.68 -4.83
C TYR A 8 3.69 2.22 -4.69
N SER A 9 3.92 1.60 -3.52
CA SER A 9 3.45 0.23 -3.25
C SER A 9 1.94 0.14 -3.25
N ILE A 10 1.25 1.09 -2.60
CA ILE A 10 -0.22 1.17 -2.60
C ILE A 10 -0.72 1.30 -4.04
N LYS A 11 -0.16 2.25 -4.81
CA LYS A 11 -0.55 2.43 -6.23
C LYS A 11 -0.31 1.18 -7.07
N ALA A 12 0.83 0.49 -6.88
CA ALA A 12 1.16 -0.71 -7.62
C ALA A 12 0.19 -1.85 -7.32
N VAL A 13 -0.18 -2.03 -6.05
CA VAL A 13 -1.13 -3.06 -5.63
C VAL A 13 -2.54 -2.75 -6.14
N ILE A 14 -2.98 -1.50 -6.10
CA ILE A 14 -4.25 -1.08 -6.71
C ILE A 14 -4.24 -1.36 -8.22
N TYR A 15 -3.16 -0.99 -8.92
CA TYR A 15 -3.04 -1.28 -10.35
C TYR A 15 -3.08 -2.79 -10.65
N LEU A 16 -2.42 -3.62 -9.84
CA LEU A 16 -2.46 -5.07 -10.02
C LEU A 16 -3.85 -5.66 -9.74
N ALA A 17 -4.63 -5.05 -8.83
CA ALA A 17 -6.00 -5.45 -8.57
C ALA A 17 -6.91 -5.22 -9.80
N THR A 18 -6.79 -4.07 -10.47
CA THR A 18 -7.56 -3.79 -11.71
C THR A 18 -7.24 -4.78 -12.86
N ARG A 19 -6.07 -5.43 -12.81
CA ARG A 19 -5.66 -6.48 -13.77
C ARG A 19 -6.02 -7.90 -13.33
N SER A 20 -6.15 -8.12 -12.03
CA SER A 20 -6.41 -9.45 -11.47
C SER A 20 -7.80 -9.96 -11.84
N GLU A 21 -8.80 -9.09 -11.99
CA GLU A 21 -10.13 -9.48 -12.48
C GLU A 21 -10.09 -10.09 -13.90
N GLN A 22 -9.04 -9.78 -14.67
CA GLN A 22 -8.82 -10.30 -16.01
C GLN A 22 -7.89 -11.52 -16.05
N ASN A 23 -7.48 -12.04 -14.88
CA ASN A 23 -6.42 -13.06 -14.74
C ASN A 23 -5.12 -12.67 -15.45
N GLN A 24 -4.81 -11.37 -15.47
CA GLN A 24 -3.63 -10.84 -16.14
C GLN A 24 -2.53 -10.50 -15.13
N ARG A 25 -1.31 -10.90 -15.47
CA ARG A 25 -0.08 -10.43 -14.82
C ARG A 25 0.37 -9.15 -15.49
N ALA A 26 0.90 -8.23 -14.70
CA ALA A 26 1.52 -7.03 -15.24
C ALA A 26 3.05 -7.11 -15.16
N ARG A 27 3.72 -6.61 -16.19
CA ARG A 27 5.19 -6.55 -16.23
C ARG A 27 5.69 -5.31 -15.50
N LEU A 28 6.95 -5.35 -15.06
CA LEU A 28 7.57 -4.24 -14.36
C LEU A 28 7.45 -2.88 -15.08
N PRO A 29 7.74 -2.77 -16.40
CA PRO A 29 7.62 -1.48 -17.10
C PRO A 29 6.18 -0.95 -17.11
N GLU A 30 5.20 -1.83 -17.31
CA GLU A 30 3.77 -1.48 -17.33
C GLU A 30 3.32 -0.94 -15.97
N ILE A 31 3.72 -1.62 -14.88
CA ILE A 31 3.41 -1.18 -13.52
C ILE A 31 4.08 0.17 -13.23
N ALA A 32 5.36 0.31 -13.60
CA ALA A 32 6.15 1.52 -13.37
C ALA A 32 5.52 2.74 -14.07
N GLU A 33 5.13 2.58 -15.33
CA GLU A 33 4.40 3.57 -16.11
C GLU A 33 3.06 3.91 -15.45
N ALA A 34 2.25 2.90 -15.11
CA ALA A 34 0.91 3.08 -14.56
C ALA A 34 0.86 3.79 -13.19
N ILE A 35 1.95 3.75 -12.42
CA ILE A 35 2.06 4.42 -11.11
C ILE A 35 2.94 5.67 -11.14
N GLY A 36 3.58 5.97 -12.27
CA GLY A 36 4.48 7.11 -12.45
C GLY A 36 5.76 7.02 -11.62
N SER A 37 6.34 5.82 -11.49
CA SER A 37 7.55 5.56 -10.71
C SER A 37 8.70 5.05 -11.60
N PRO A 38 9.96 5.45 -11.37
CA PRO A 38 11.10 4.88 -12.08
C PRO A 38 11.16 3.35 -11.94
N GLU A 39 11.41 2.63 -13.04
CA GLU A 39 11.40 1.15 -13.05
C GLU A 39 12.30 0.53 -11.98
N ALA A 40 13.49 1.06 -11.75
CA ALA A 40 14.40 0.54 -10.73
C ALA A 40 13.83 0.69 -9.31
N PHE A 41 13.05 1.74 -9.05
CA PHE A 41 12.36 1.94 -7.77
C PHE A 41 11.16 1.01 -7.67
N THR A 42 10.36 0.93 -8.73
CA THR A 42 9.22 0.01 -8.85
C THR A 42 9.66 -1.45 -8.65
N ALA A 43 10.82 -1.85 -9.19
CA ALA A 43 11.35 -3.19 -9.00
C ALA A 43 11.63 -3.50 -7.53
N LYS A 44 12.18 -2.55 -6.77
CA LYS A 44 12.49 -2.73 -5.35
C LYS A 44 11.21 -2.93 -4.53
N ILE A 45 10.20 -2.09 -4.73
CA ILE A 45 8.93 -2.21 -4.00
C ILE A 45 8.21 -3.52 -4.35
N LEU A 46 8.15 -3.91 -5.63
CA LEU A 46 7.49 -5.15 -6.05
C LEU A 46 8.22 -6.40 -5.49
N GLN A 47 9.56 -6.36 -5.44
CA GLN A 47 10.34 -7.42 -4.80
C GLN A 47 10.07 -7.52 -3.30
N GLU A 48 9.94 -6.40 -2.60
CA GLU A 48 9.62 -6.38 -1.18
C GLU A 48 8.22 -6.95 -0.90
N LEU A 49 7.22 -6.51 -1.65
CA LEU A 49 5.85 -7.02 -1.55
C LEU A 49 5.77 -8.53 -1.88
N ALA A 50 6.53 -8.99 -2.88
CA ALA A 50 6.62 -10.42 -3.21
C ALA A 50 7.31 -11.23 -2.10
N ARG A 51 8.39 -10.72 -1.50
CA ARG A 51 9.05 -11.36 -0.35
C ARG A 51 8.11 -11.49 0.85
N LYS A 52 7.22 -10.52 1.04
CA LYS A 52 6.19 -10.51 2.08
C LYS A 52 4.93 -11.28 1.70
N LYS A 53 4.95 -11.97 0.55
CA LYS A 53 3.86 -12.79 0.02
C LYS A 53 2.56 -12.02 -0.23
N LEU A 54 2.64 -10.71 -0.45
CA LEU A 54 1.49 -9.93 -0.94
C LEU A 54 1.33 -10.08 -2.46
N LEU A 55 2.44 -10.28 -3.18
CA LEU A 55 2.48 -10.48 -4.62
C LEU A 55 3.12 -11.83 -4.98
N ILE A 56 2.71 -12.39 -6.11
CA ILE A 56 3.42 -13.49 -6.79
C ILE A 56 4.24 -12.88 -7.93
N SER A 57 5.48 -13.34 -8.10
CA SER A 57 6.33 -12.97 -9.23
C SER A 57 6.64 -14.19 -10.07
N VAL A 58 6.23 -14.18 -11.33
CA VAL A 58 6.44 -15.27 -12.29
C VAL A 58 7.44 -14.83 -13.35
N LYS A 59 8.43 -15.68 -13.65
CA LYS A 59 9.45 -15.41 -14.68
C LYS A 59 9.01 -15.91 -16.06
N GLY A 60 9.64 -15.37 -17.11
CA GLY A 60 9.49 -15.82 -18.49
C GLY A 60 8.63 -14.90 -19.37
N PRO A 61 8.39 -15.26 -20.64
CA PRO A 61 7.68 -14.41 -21.61
C PRO A 61 6.24 -14.07 -21.20
N LYS A 62 5.57 -14.92 -20.43
CA LYS A 62 4.23 -14.68 -19.85
C LYS A 62 4.31 -14.38 -18.34
N GLY A 63 5.49 -13.98 -17.87
CA GLY A 63 5.75 -13.61 -16.49
C GLY A 63 5.25 -12.21 -16.16
N GLY A 64 5.46 -11.80 -14.92
CA GLY A 64 4.99 -10.54 -14.36
C GLY A 64 4.67 -10.69 -12.87
N PHE A 65 3.94 -9.70 -12.36
CA PHE A 65 3.44 -9.67 -10.98
C PHE A 65 1.92 -9.78 -10.98
N GLU A 66 1.39 -10.42 -9.94
CA GLU A 66 -0.03 -10.55 -9.64
C GLU A 66 -0.23 -10.52 -8.11
N LEU A 67 -1.46 -10.25 -7.65
CA LEU A 67 -1.80 -10.34 -6.24
C LEU A 67 -1.71 -11.80 -5.75
N ASN A 68 -1.24 -11.97 -4.52
CA ASN A 68 -1.25 -13.27 -3.84
C ASN A 68 -2.46 -13.38 -2.89
N GLY A 69 -3.66 -13.50 -3.46
CA GLY A 69 -4.91 -13.56 -2.71
C GLY A 69 -6.00 -12.68 -3.31
N ASP A 70 -7.15 -12.61 -2.66
CA ASP A 70 -8.27 -11.77 -3.07
C ASP A 70 -8.01 -10.31 -2.67
N ALA A 71 -8.27 -9.38 -3.60
CA ALA A 71 -8.16 -7.94 -3.35
C ALA A 71 -9.16 -7.45 -2.29
N ASP A 72 -10.26 -8.18 -2.06
CA ASP A 72 -11.21 -7.92 -0.98
C ASP A 72 -10.62 -8.18 0.41
N GLU A 73 -9.68 -9.12 0.54
CA GLU A 73 -9.07 -9.51 1.81
C GLU A 73 -7.82 -8.69 2.15
N ILE A 74 -7.31 -7.90 1.20
CA ILE A 74 -6.14 -7.06 1.40
C ILE A 74 -6.60 -5.65 1.76
N SER A 75 -6.22 -5.16 2.94
CA SER A 75 -6.47 -3.78 3.36
C SER A 75 -5.29 -2.85 3.05
N LEU A 76 -5.55 -1.54 2.95
CA LEU A 76 -4.48 -0.54 2.83
C LEU A 76 -3.51 -0.59 4.02
N TYR A 77 -4.03 -0.86 5.22
CA TYR A 77 -3.25 -1.06 6.43
C TYR A 77 -2.14 -2.09 6.22
N LYS A 78 -2.43 -3.19 5.53
CA LYS A 78 -1.46 -4.27 5.32
C LYS A 78 -0.24 -3.80 4.53
N ILE A 79 -0.46 -2.95 3.52
CA ILE A 79 0.62 -2.41 2.70
C ILE A 79 1.45 -1.41 3.51
N VAL A 80 0.78 -0.54 4.27
CA VAL A 80 1.47 0.44 5.15
C VAL A 80 2.33 -0.27 6.19
N GLU A 81 1.80 -1.32 6.83
CA GLU A 81 2.54 -2.14 7.79
C GLU A 81 3.78 -2.80 7.15
N ILE A 82 3.65 -3.30 5.92
CA ILE A 82 4.78 -3.93 5.21
C ILE A 82 5.88 -2.91 4.90
N MET A 83 5.52 -1.72 4.43
CA MET A 83 6.46 -0.75 3.86
C MET A 83 7.02 0.24 4.88
N ASP A 84 6.16 0.77 5.77
CA ASP A 84 6.51 1.80 6.75
C ASP A 84 6.55 1.26 8.19
N GLY A 85 6.14 0.00 8.38
CA GLY A 85 6.06 -0.63 9.70
C GLY A 85 4.82 -0.21 10.49
N ASP A 86 4.84 -0.48 11.79
CA ASP A 86 3.71 -0.27 12.69
C ASP A 86 3.82 1.02 13.52
N SER A 87 4.90 1.78 13.34
CA SER A 87 5.19 3.00 14.07
C SER A 87 4.10 4.07 13.90
N LEU A 88 3.43 4.09 12.75
CA LEU A 88 2.29 4.97 12.52
C LEU A 88 1.10 4.63 13.42
N PHE A 89 0.92 3.35 13.76
CA PHE A 89 -0.24 2.82 14.48
C PHE A 89 0.00 2.76 16.00
N HIS A 90 1.25 2.58 16.43
CA HIS A 90 1.59 2.42 17.84
C HIS A 90 2.58 3.48 18.37
N GLY A 91 3.28 4.19 17.49
CA GLY A 91 4.36 5.11 17.86
C GLY A 91 3.89 6.47 18.38
N CYS A 92 4.80 7.16 19.09
CA CYS A 92 4.57 8.52 19.56
C CYS A 92 4.80 9.55 18.45
N ALA A 93 3.83 10.44 18.22
CA ALA A 93 3.95 11.54 17.26
C ALA A 93 5.17 12.45 17.48
N LEU A 94 5.58 12.60 18.73
CA LEU A 94 6.69 13.45 19.14
C LEU A 94 8.01 12.67 19.33
N GLY A 95 8.03 11.37 19.00
CA GLY A 95 9.25 10.54 19.07
C GLY A 95 9.70 10.15 20.48
N PHE A 96 8.84 10.28 21.50
CA PHE A 96 9.18 9.83 22.85
C PHE A 96 9.36 8.31 22.88
N LYS A 97 10.47 7.84 23.44
CA LYS A 97 10.79 6.39 23.57
C LYS A 97 9.79 5.63 24.46
N LYS A 98 9.17 6.31 25.42
CA LYS A 98 8.15 5.75 26.33
C LYS A 98 6.92 6.65 26.25
N CYS A 99 5.97 6.26 25.40
CA CYS A 99 4.66 6.92 25.30
C CYS A 99 3.58 5.83 25.31
N SER A 100 2.63 5.94 26.22
CA SER A 100 1.54 4.97 26.38
C SER A 100 0.36 5.63 27.10
N ASP A 101 -0.77 4.94 27.19
CA ASP A 101 -1.90 5.39 28.02
C ASP A 101 -1.51 5.53 29.51
N VAL A 102 -0.49 4.80 29.97
CA VAL A 102 0.05 4.88 31.34
C VAL A 102 1.07 6.02 31.49
N HIS A 103 1.89 6.26 30.46
CA HIS A 103 2.92 7.30 30.43
C HIS A 103 2.72 8.18 29.19
N PRO A 104 1.72 9.07 29.18
CA PRO A 104 1.37 9.85 28.01
C PRO A 104 2.39 10.99 27.77
N CYS A 105 2.75 11.21 26.52
CA CYS A 105 3.40 12.46 26.12
C CYS A 105 2.39 13.64 26.16
N PRO A 106 2.85 14.91 26.10
CA PRO A 106 1.96 16.07 26.21
C PRO A 106 0.81 16.14 25.20
N VAL A 107 0.90 15.42 24.08
CA VAL A 107 -0.13 15.39 23.03
C VAL A 107 -0.78 14.02 22.85
N HIS A 108 -0.50 13.05 23.73
CA HIS A 108 -0.85 11.63 23.56
C HIS A 108 -2.33 11.42 23.25
N ASN A 109 -3.25 11.87 24.11
CA ASN A 109 -4.68 11.61 23.94
C ASN A 109 -5.25 12.23 22.66
N LYS A 110 -4.81 13.44 22.32
CA LYS A 110 -5.27 14.14 21.11
C LYS A 110 -4.75 13.44 19.85
N PHE A 111 -3.48 13.03 19.85
CA PHE A 111 -2.90 12.33 18.71
C PHE A 111 -3.44 10.90 18.55
N LYS A 112 -3.64 10.19 19.67
CA LYS A 112 -4.22 8.85 19.70
C LYS A 112 -5.56 8.83 18.98
N ALA A 113 -6.47 9.76 19.27
CA ALA A 113 -7.76 9.84 18.57
C ALA A 113 -7.64 9.98 17.05
N ILE A 114 -6.70 10.82 16.58
CA ILE A 114 -6.44 11.02 15.14
C ILE A 114 -5.85 9.74 14.52
N ARG A 115 -4.89 9.13 15.21
CA ARG A 115 -4.24 7.90 14.78
C ARG A 115 -5.22 6.74 14.71
N ASP A 116 -6.09 6.60 15.71
CA ASP A 116 -7.10 5.53 15.76
C ASP A 116 -8.08 5.70 14.59
N HIS A 117 -8.48 6.94 14.28
CA HIS A 117 -9.31 7.21 13.10
C HIS A 117 -8.60 6.87 11.78
N LEU A 118 -7.34 7.30 11.60
CA LEU A 118 -6.54 6.96 10.43
C LEU A 118 -6.36 5.43 10.28
N THR A 119 -6.10 4.75 11.39
CA THR A 119 -5.94 3.30 11.43
C THR A 119 -7.25 2.62 11.01
N GLY A 120 -8.39 3.12 11.49
CA GLY A 120 -9.72 2.66 11.09
C GLY A 120 -9.91 2.73 9.58
N VAL A 121 -9.66 3.90 8.97
CA VAL A 121 -9.76 4.09 7.51
C VAL A 121 -8.90 3.08 6.76
N LEU A 122 -7.63 2.92 7.15
CA LEU A 122 -6.71 2.01 6.47
C LEU A 122 -7.09 0.53 6.63
N LEU A 123 -7.69 0.16 7.76
CA LEU A 123 -8.15 -1.21 8.02
C LEU A 123 -9.41 -1.56 7.24
N THR A 124 -10.34 -0.61 7.11
CA THR A 124 -11.65 -0.87 6.49
C THR A 124 -11.65 -0.69 4.98
N THR A 125 -10.68 0.02 4.41
CA THR A 125 -10.57 0.16 2.96
C THR A 125 -9.78 -1.00 2.36
N SER A 126 -10.48 -1.83 1.58
CA SER A 126 -9.87 -2.93 0.83
C SER A 126 -9.20 -2.44 -0.45
N ILE A 127 -8.31 -3.25 -1.01
CA ILE A 127 -7.69 -2.96 -2.31
C ILE A 127 -8.71 -3.04 -3.43
N LYS A 128 -9.70 -3.93 -3.36
CA LYS A 128 -10.77 -3.99 -4.34
C LYS A 128 -11.61 -2.72 -4.37
N GLU A 129 -11.98 -2.19 -3.20
CA GLU A 129 -12.70 -0.92 -3.09
C GLU A 129 -11.90 0.20 -3.77
N ALA A 130 -10.61 0.32 -3.44
CA ALA A 130 -9.74 1.33 -4.03
C ALA A 130 -9.58 1.16 -5.56
N ALA A 131 -9.43 -0.07 -6.04
CA ALA A 131 -9.33 -0.41 -7.45
C ALA A 131 -10.61 -0.09 -8.23
N GLY A 132 -11.78 -0.36 -7.65
CA GLY A 132 -13.07 -0.03 -8.25
C GLY A 132 -13.19 1.46 -8.59
N THR A 133 -12.69 2.35 -7.72
CA THR A 133 -12.69 3.80 -8.02
C THR A 133 -11.83 4.16 -9.23
N VAL A 134 -10.77 3.38 -9.52
CA VAL A 134 -9.91 3.57 -10.69
C VAL A 134 -10.60 3.02 -11.94
N ASP A 135 -11.21 1.85 -11.86
CA ASP A 135 -11.94 1.23 -12.98
C ASP A 135 -13.17 2.04 -13.40
N GLU A 136 -13.85 2.67 -12.44
CA GLU A 136 -14.95 3.60 -12.67
C GLU A 136 -14.49 5.00 -13.17
N GLY A 137 -13.18 5.26 -13.22
CA GLY A 137 -12.61 6.52 -13.67
C GLY A 137 -12.79 7.70 -12.70
N GLN A 138 -13.10 7.42 -11.43
CA GLN A 138 -13.20 8.43 -10.37
C GLN A 138 -11.82 8.82 -9.83
N SER A 139 -10.86 7.89 -9.88
CA SER A 139 -9.49 8.03 -9.38
C SER A 139 -8.47 7.72 -10.48
N PHE A 140 -7.31 8.38 -10.44
CA PHE A 140 -6.20 8.14 -11.36
C PHE A 140 -4.89 7.89 -10.59
N LEU A 141 -4.20 6.79 -10.90
CA LEU A 141 -2.97 6.39 -10.19
C LEU A 141 -1.76 7.25 -10.56
N THR A 142 -1.71 7.70 -11.81
CA THR A 142 -0.79 8.73 -12.30
C THR A 142 -1.50 10.07 -12.39
N SER A 143 -0.77 11.14 -12.07
CA SER A 143 -1.23 12.52 -12.29
C SER A 143 -0.98 12.98 -13.74
N LEU A 144 -0.77 12.07 -14.68
CA LEU A 144 -0.44 12.36 -16.07
C LEU A 144 -1.57 11.89 -16.97
N LYS A 145 -2.32 12.87 -17.48
CA LYS A 145 -2.98 12.78 -18.78
C LYS A 145 -1.92 12.80 -19.89
#